data_AF-A0A968L7M7-F1
#
_entry.id   AF-A0A968L7M7-F1
#
_cell.length_a   1.000
_cell.length_b   1.000
_cell.length_c   1.000
_cell.angle_alpha   90.00
_cell.angle_beta   90.00
_cell.angle_gamma   90.00
#
_symmetry.space_group_name_H-M   'P 1'
#
loop_
_entity.id
_entity.type
_entity.pdbx_description
1 polymer ?
#
loop_
_entity_poly.entity_id
_entity_poly.type
_entity_poly.pdbx_seq_one_letter_code
_entity_poly.pdbx_strand_id
1 'polypeptide(L)'
;MRRIKTNGRAHRKLAGVDNPAVAPLAMPLLAGPGALATPLVVAEQAAGVPMFLLLCSGAALVFGSTYLFFVWADELFSCIGGQGMKIVTRIMRLLLAFIAIQFVVDGIKGAGLW
;
A
#
# COMPACT_ATOMS: atom_id res chain seq x y z
N MET A 1 -45.81 -20.28 -25.72
CA MET A 1 -44.35 -20.59 -25.73
C MET A 1 -43.54 -19.32 -25.46
N ARG A 2 -43.23 -19.00 -24.20
CA ARG A 2 -42.22 -17.98 -23.82
C ARG A 2 -41.48 -18.49 -22.58
N ARG A 3 -40.64 -19.51 -22.75
CA ARG A 3 -39.72 -19.94 -21.69
C ARG A 3 -38.48 -19.04 -21.72
N ILE A 4 -38.30 -18.28 -20.64
CA ILE A 4 -37.07 -18.29 -19.84
C ILE A 4 -35.78 -18.10 -20.66
N LYS A 5 -35.35 -16.85 -20.86
CA LYS A 5 -33.95 -16.54 -21.23
C LYS A 5 -33.40 -15.33 -20.46
N THR A 6 -33.67 -15.28 -19.15
CA THR A 6 -33.27 -14.15 -18.28
C THR A 6 -32.25 -14.55 -17.19
N ASN A 7 -31.76 -15.79 -17.16
CA ASN A 7 -30.86 -16.29 -16.10
C ASN A 7 -29.36 -16.24 -16.42
N GLY A 8 -28.92 -15.46 -17.41
CA GLY A 8 -27.49 -15.33 -17.76
C GLY A 8 -26.82 -14.00 -17.39
N ARG A 9 -27.60 -12.97 -17.03
CA ARG A 9 -27.05 -11.60 -16.85
C ARG A 9 -26.94 -11.14 -15.40
N ALA A 10 -27.58 -11.84 -14.46
CA ALA A 10 -27.54 -11.49 -13.04
C ALA A 10 -26.23 -11.92 -12.35
N HIS A 11 -25.54 -12.96 -12.88
CA HIS A 11 -24.30 -13.48 -12.27
C HIS A 11 -23.01 -12.75 -12.68
N ARG A 12 -23.08 -11.75 -13.59
CA ARG A 12 -21.90 -11.03 -14.11
C ARG A 12 -21.70 -9.64 -13.48
N LYS A 13 -22.50 -9.27 -12.48
CA LYS A 13 -22.41 -7.98 -11.76
C LYS A 13 -21.83 -8.07 -10.34
N LEU A 14 -21.16 -9.17 -10.00
CA LEU A 14 -20.42 -9.32 -8.73
C LEU A 14 -18.91 -9.48 -8.94
N ALA A 15 -18.41 -9.21 -10.14
CA ALA A 15 -16.98 -9.33 -10.46
C ALA A 15 -16.25 -7.98 -10.55
N GLY A 16 -16.91 -6.87 -10.17
CA GLY A 16 -16.47 -5.51 -10.52
C GLY A 16 -16.22 -4.55 -9.38
N VAL A 17 -16.64 -4.85 -8.15
CA VAL A 17 -16.41 -3.98 -6.99
C VAL A 17 -16.26 -4.92 -5.79
N ASP A 18 -15.48 -4.52 -4.79
CA ASP A 18 -15.37 -5.19 -3.48
C ASP A 18 -14.28 -6.28 -3.38
N ASN A 19 -13.02 -5.92 -3.69
CA ASN A 19 -11.94 -6.39 -2.81
C ASN A 19 -11.76 -5.32 -1.71
N PRO A 20 -12.52 -5.38 -0.60
CA PRO A 20 -12.45 -4.40 0.49
C PRO A 20 -11.06 -4.32 1.13
N ALA A 21 -10.17 -5.28 0.85
CA ALA A 21 -8.78 -5.28 1.27
C ALA A 21 -7.85 -4.35 0.45
N VAL A 22 -8.26 -3.80 -0.71
CA VAL A 22 -7.36 -2.98 -1.54
C VAL A 22 -7.08 -1.61 -0.89
N ALA A 23 -8.11 -0.95 -0.36
CA ALA A 23 -7.97 0.35 0.30
C ALA A 23 -7.07 0.32 1.56
N PRO A 24 -7.27 -0.60 2.52
CA PRO A 24 -6.40 -0.69 3.69
C PRO A 24 -5.02 -1.28 3.38
N LEU A 25 -4.75 -1.76 2.17
CA LEU A 25 -3.43 -2.24 1.78
C LEU A 25 -2.64 -1.22 0.95
N ALA A 26 -3.33 -0.37 0.20
CA ALA A 26 -2.71 0.79 -0.43
C ALA A 26 -2.13 1.75 0.62
N MET A 27 -2.82 1.93 1.75
CA MET A 27 -2.32 2.74 2.88
C MET A 27 -0.96 2.27 3.42
N PRO A 28 -0.76 1.02 3.87
CA PRO A 28 0.53 0.54 4.35
C PRO A 28 1.58 0.40 3.25
N LEU A 29 1.20 0.29 1.98
CA LEU A 29 2.17 0.32 0.89
C LEU A 29 2.71 1.74 0.64
N LEU A 30 1.83 2.76 0.72
CA LEU A 30 2.20 4.17 0.63
C LEU A 30 2.93 4.68 1.88
N ALA A 31 2.44 4.29 3.06
CA ALA A 31 2.96 4.68 4.36
C ALA A 31 3.70 3.53 5.02
N GLY A 32 4.61 2.87 4.30
CA GLY A 32 5.35 1.70 4.78
C GLY A 32 5.86 1.84 6.22
N PRO A 33 6.00 0.75 6.99
CA PRO A 33 6.40 0.81 8.40
C PRO A 33 7.71 1.56 8.62
N GLY A 34 8.65 1.49 7.66
CA GLY A 34 9.85 2.31 7.67
C GLY A 34 9.59 3.80 7.43
N ALA A 35 8.67 4.16 6.54
CA ALA A 35 8.28 5.55 6.30
C ALA A 35 7.54 6.18 7.50
N LEU A 36 6.85 5.36 8.32
CA LEU A 36 6.26 5.81 9.57
C LEU A 36 7.29 5.93 10.70
N ALA A 37 8.16 4.92 10.88
CA ALA A 37 9.11 4.88 12.00
C ALA A 37 10.32 5.82 11.82
N THR A 38 10.81 5.99 10.59
CA THR A 38 12.02 6.78 10.30
C THR A 38 11.90 8.25 10.74
N PRO A 39 10.87 9.02 10.32
CA PRO A 39 10.75 10.41 10.75
C PRO A 39 10.51 10.53 12.26
N LEU A 40 9.88 9.54 12.91
CA LEU A 40 9.73 9.51 14.37
C LEU A 40 11.09 9.43 15.08
N VAL A 41 11.93 8.48 14.66
CA VAL A 41 13.27 8.28 15.23
C VAL A 41 14.19 9.45 14.90
N VAL A 42 14.09 10.02 13.70
CA VAL A 42 14.87 11.19 13.29
C VAL A 42 14.41 12.44 14.05
N ALA A 43 13.11 12.59 14.32
CA ALA A 43 12.59 13.69 15.13
C ALA A 43 13.05 13.62 16.59
N GLU A 44 13.12 12.41 17.17
CA GLU A 44 13.68 12.19 18.52
C GLU A 44 15.18 12.56 18.60
N GLN A 45 15.93 12.33 17.52
CA GLN A 45 17.37 12.65 17.43
C GLN A 45 17.64 14.09 16.99
N ALA A 46 16.63 14.79 16.45
CA ALA A 46 16.77 16.12 15.89
C ALA A 46 16.92 17.18 16.98
N ALA A 47 18.13 17.31 17.53
CA ALA A 47 18.49 18.42 18.39
C ALA A 47 18.90 19.65 17.55
N GLY A 48 18.02 20.65 17.50
CA GLY A 48 18.33 21.98 16.98
C GLY A 48 17.73 22.32 15.61
N VAL A 49 17.69 23.63 15.33
CA VAL A 49 17.13 24.24 14.12
C VAL A 49 17.65 23.64 12.79
N PRO A 50 18.96 23.35 12.59
CA PRO A 50 19.43 22.85 11.30
C PRO A 50 18.93 21.44 10.97
N MET A 51 18.79 20.57 11.97
CA MET A 51 18.32 19.20 11.77
C MET A 51 16.81 19.16 11.49
N PHE A 52 16.06 20.06 12.12
CA PHE A 52 14.64 20.27 11.83
C PHE A 52 14.40 20.73 10.38
N LEU A 53 15.20 21.68 9.89
CA LEU A 53 15.12 22.13 8.49
C LEU A 53 15.44 21.00 7.50
N LEU A 54 16.39 20.13 7.85
CA LEU A 54 16.74 18.95 7.04
C LEU A 54 15.58 17.93 6.98
N LEU A 55 14.88 17.72 8.10
CA LEU A 55 13.72 16.84 8.17
C LEU A 55 12.56 17.39 7.32
N CYS A 56 12.29 18.70 7.42
CA CYS A 56 11.26 19.36 6.63
C CYS A 56 11.56 19.32 5.12
N SER A 57 12.80 19.54 4.72
CA SER A 57 13.19 19.46 3.29
C SER A 57 13.08 18.03 2.75
N GLY A 58 13.47 17.03 3.55
CA GLY A 58 13.26 15.62 3.23
C GLY A 58 11.79 15.25 3.05
N ALA A 59 10.93 15.68 3.98
CA ALA A 59 9.49 15.47 3.89
C ALA A 59 8.91 16.15 2.63
N ALA A 60 9.30 17.39 2.35
CA ALA A 60 8.87 18.12 1.16
C ALA A 60 9.29 17.41 -0.14
N LEU A 61 10.50 16.83 -0.20
CA LEU A 61 10.95 16.03 -1.34
C LEU A 61 10.11 14.77 -1.54
N VAL A 62 9.80 14.04 -0.46
CA VAL A 62 8.96 12.82 -0.54
C VAL A 62 7.54 13.15 -1.00
N PHE A 63 6.92 14.19 -0.43
CA PHE A 63 5.60 14.64 -0.86
C PHE A 63 5.61 15.13 -2.31
N GLY A 64 6.62 15.90 -2.70
CA GLY A 64 6.78 16.36 -4.08
C GLY A 64 6.94 15.22 -5.08
N SER A 65 7.75 14.21 -4.75
CA SER A 65 7.90 13.01 -5.58
C SER A 65 6.60 12.21 -5.67
N THR A 66 5.92 12.00 -4.54
CA THR A 66 4.63 11.30 -4.50
C THR A 66 3.58 12.00 -5.34
N TYR A 67 3.54 13.34 -5.29
CA TYR A 67 2.66 14.15 -6.12
C TYR A 67 2.94 13.96 -7.62
N LEU A 68 4.22 13.96 -8.02
CA LEU A 68 4.60 13.66 -9.41
C LEU A 68 4.13 12.29 -9.87
N PHE A 69 4.30 11.26 -9.03
CA PHE A 69 3.80 9.92 -9.31
C PHE A 69 2.28 9.88 -9.46
N PHE A 70 1.56 10.68 -8.68
CA PHE A 70 0.11 10.76 -8.79
C PHE A 70 -0.34 11.42 -10.09
N VAL A 71 0.37 12.46 -10.54
CA VAL A 71 0.10 13.12 -11.83
C VAL A 71 0.34 12.17 -13.01
N TRP A 72 1.34 11.29 -12.94
CA TRP A 72 1.64 10.30 -13.98
C TRP A 72 0.99 8.93 -13.75
N ALA A 73 0.07 8.83 -12.78
CA ALA A 73 -0.50 7.56 -12.39
C ALA A 73 -1.28 6.89 -13.54
N ASP A 74 -2.05 7.64 -14.32
CA ASP A 74 -2.81 7.12 -15.46
C ASP A 74 -1.90 6.49 -16.52
N GLU A 75 -0.76 7.13 -16.80
CA GLU A 75 0.23 6.63 -17.75
C GLU A 75 0.93 5.37 -17.22
N LEU A 76 1.26 5.36 -15.92
CA LEU A 76 1.83 4.19 -15.24
C LEU A 76 0.87 2.99 -15.25
N PHE A 77 -0.43 3.22 -15.02
CA PHE A 77 -1.45 2.17 -15.08
C PHE A 77 -1.63 1.61 -16.50
N SER A 78 -1.52 2.48 -17.51
CA SER A 78 -1.60 2.07 -18.91
C SER A 78 -0.42 1.15 -19.33
N CYS A 79 0.79 1.40 -18.82
CA CYS A 79 1.97 0.59 -19.08
C CYS A 79 1.92 -0.82 -18.47
N ILE A 80 1.31 -0.96 -17.29
CA ILE A 80 1.24 -2.24 -16.55
C ILE A 80 0.21 -3.20 -17.18
N GLY A 81 -0.85 -2.67 -17.78
CA GLY A 81 -1.91 -3.45 -18.42
C GLY A 81 -2.71 -4.35 -17.46
N GLY A 82 -3.79 -4.95 -17.97
CA GLY A 82 -4.72 -5.73 -17.14
C GLY A 82 -4.14 -7.01 -16.53
N GLN A 83 -3.13 -7.61 -17.16
CA GLN A 83 -2.46 -8.81 -16.64
C GLN A 83 -1.44 -8.45 -15.54
N GLY A 84 -0.72 -7.34 -15.70
CA GLY A 84 0.19 -6.83 -14.68
C GLY A 84 -0.54 -6.50 -13.39
N MET A 85 -1.71 -5.87 -13.47
CA MET A 85 -2.53 -5.55 -12.29
C MET A 85 -2.91 -6.80 -11.48
N LYS A 86 -3.27 -7.90 -12.15
CA LYS A 86 -3.58 -9.18 -11.46
C LYS A 86 -2.38 -9.75 -10.71
N ILE A 87 -1.19 -9.59 -11.27
CA ILE A 87 0.06 -10.01 -10.61
C ILE A 87 0.33 -9.12 -9.40
N VAL A 88 0.23 -7.80 -9.54
CA VAL A 88 0.43 -6.84 -8.45
C VAL A 88 -0.53 -7.12 -7.29
N THR A 89 -1.82 -7.34 -7.55
CA THR A 89 -2.79 -7.71 -6.50
C THR A 89 -2.42 -9.03 -5.82
N ARG A 90 -1.87 -10.01 -6.57
CA ARG A 90 -1.39 -11.27 -5.99
C ARG A 90 -0.15 -11.06 -5.12
N ILE A 91 0.76 -10.17 -5.51
CA ILE A 91 1.93 -9.84 -4.72
C ILE A 91 1.53 -9.09 -3.45
N MET A 92 0.63 -8.10 -3.54
CA MET A 92 0.09 -7.35 -2.41
C MET A 92 -0.43 -8.27 -1.29
N ARG A 93 -1.27 -9.25 -1.62
CA ARG A 93 -1.78 -10.21 -0.61
C ARG A 93 -0.69 -11.12 -0.02
N LEU A 94 0.35 -11.47 -0.79
CA LEU A 94 1.49 -12.25 -0.28
C LEU A 94 2.40 -11.40 0.61
N LEU A 95 2.60 -10.13 0.25
CA LEU A 95 3.34 -9.14 1.02
C LEU A 95 2.66 -8.88 2.37
N LEU A 96 1.33 -8.78 2.41
CA LEU A 96 0.58 -8.65 3.67
C LEU A 96 0.86 -9.81 4.61
N ALA A 97 0.82 -11.05 4.09
CA ALA A 97 1.12 -12.24 4.88
C ALA A 97 2.56 -12.22 5.40
N PHE A 98 3.52 -11.80 4.57
CA PHE A 98 4.91 -11.65 4.97
C PHE A 98 5.09 -10.59 6.08
N ILE A 99 4.50 -9.40 5.92
CA ILE A 99 4.58 -8.33 6.92
C ILE A 99 3.93 -8.77 8.24
N ALA A 100 2.79 -9.48 8.18
CA ALA A 100 2.15 -10.01 9.37
C ALA A 100 3.05 -11.01 10.12
N ILE A 101 3.72 -11.93 9.39
CA ILE A 101 4.65 -12.89 9.99
C ILE A 101 5.85 -12.16 10.61
N GLN A 102 6.40 -11.14 9.96
CA GLN A 102 7.49 -10.33 10.53
C GLN A 102 7.07 -9.72 11.87
N PHE A 103 5.91 -9.09 11.95
CA PHE A 103 5.41 -8.53 13.22
C PHE A 103 5.22 -9.59 14.31
N VAL A 104 4.72 -10.78 13.97
CA VAL A 104 4.59 -11.89 14.94
C VAL A 104 5.96 -12.33 15.43
N VAL A 105 6.92 -12.52 14.53
CA VAL A 105 8.30 -12.92 14.89
C VAL A 105 8.98 -11.87 15.74
N ASP A 106 8.88 -10.59 15.38
CA ASP A 106 9.44 -9.48 16.15
C ASP A 106 8.79 -9.38 17.53
N GLY A 107 7.47 -9.62 17.62
CA GLY A 107 6.76 -9.70 18.90
C GLY A 107 7.25 -10.84 19.79
N ILE A 108 7.46 -12.05 19.24
CA ILE A 108 7.97 -13.20 20.00
C ILE A 108 9.40 -12.96 20.48
N LYS A 109 10.26 -12.37 19.63
CA LYS A 109 11.62 -11.97 20.01
C LYS A 109 11.61 -10.91 21.12
N GLY A 110 10.75 -9.91 21.00
CA GLY A 110 10.56 -8.88 22.03
C GLY A 110 10.06 -9.43 23.37
N ALA A 111 9.33 -10.55 23.36
CA ALA A 111 8.86 -11.24 24.56
C ALA A 111 9.95 -12.08 25.26
N GLY A 112 11.14 -12.23 24.67
CA GLY A 112 12.25 -13.00 25.26
C GLY A 112 12.02 -14.51 25.31
N LEU A 113 11.10 -15.04 24.50
CA LEU A 113 10.81 -16.47 24.39
C LEU A 113 11.86 -17.24 23.57
N TRP A 114 12.83 -16.54 22.99
CA TRP A 114 13.98 -17.04 22.24
C TRP A 114 15.16 -16.07 22.37
#